data_AF-A0A4U5PBJ9-F1
#
_entry.id   AF-A0A4U5PBJ9-F1
#
_cell.length_a   1.000
_cell.length_b   1.000
_cell.length_c   1.000
_cell.angle_alpha   90.00
_cell.angle_beta   90.00
_cell.angle_gamma   90.00
#
_symmetry.space_group_name_H-M   'P 1'
#
loop_
_entity.id
_entity.type
_entity.pdbx_description
1 polymer ?
#
loop_
_entity_poly.entity_id
_entity_poly.type
_entity_poly.pdbx_seq_one_letter_code
_entity_poly.pdbx_strand_id
1 'polypeptide(L)'
;MAQLSARVIFTSLLKGQRKAVSNAVAVRTYATEANPEDYGYYPDPLEAATGREKKMLLARLAGDDRYEPKVYYRAEHSTKEKPNLVPSHFPDRIVGCMCEPDSGHVNFMTIRKGLPKRCECGHWFKAIDADPESV
;
A
#
# COMPACT_ATOMS: atom_id res chain seq x y z
N MET A 1 -8.64 -38.09 -84.32
CA MET A 1 -10.04 -38.54 -84.41
C MET A 1 -10.68 -38.29 -83.05
N ALA A 2 -11.16 -37.06 -82.83
CA ALA A 2 -12.58 -36.70 -82.86
C ALA A 2 -13.23 -36.88 -81.46
N GLN A 3 -13.41 -35.79 -80.71
CA GLN A 3 -14.71 -35.11 -80.44
C GLN A 3 -15.51 -35.81 -79.33
N LEU A 4 -15.62 -35.21 -78.14
CA LEU A 4 -16.72 -34.33 -77.66
C LEU A 4 -18.01 -35.10 -77.27
N SER A 5 -18.68 -34.57 -76.24
CA SER A 5 -20.04 -34.86 -75.72
C SER A 5 -20.06 -35.75 -74.45
N ALA A 6 -20.86 -35.50 -73.42
CA ALA A 6 -21.72 -34.38 -73.08
C ALA A 6 -22.02 -34.44 -71.57
N ARG A 7 -22.13 -33.27 -70.93
CA ARG A 7 -22.94 -33.09 -69.72
C ARG A 7 -24.41 -33.26 -70.08
N VAL A 8 -25.23 -33.95 -69.28
CA VAL A 8 -26.57 -33.52 -68.80
C VAL A 8 -27.09 -34.53 -67.74
N ILE A 9 -27.09 -34.08 -66.48
CA ILE A 9 -28.19 -34.09 -65.50
C ILE A 9 -29.10 -35.33 -65.42
N PHE A 10 -28.98 -36.08 -64.32
CA PHE A 10 -30.12 -36.71 -63.64
C PHE A 10 -30.19 -36.20 -62.20
N THR A 11 -31.04 -35.19 -62.00
CA THR A 11 -31.57 -34.78 -60.70
C THR A 11 -32.48 -35.88 -60.18
N SER A 12 -32.12 -36.51 -59.06
CA SER A 12 -33.08 -37.24 -58.24
C SER A 12 -32.92 -36.83 -56.78
N LEU A 13 -34.08 -36.59 -56.17
CA LEU A 13 -34.27 -36.04 -54.85
C LEU A 13 -33.57 -36.90 -53.79
N LEU A 14 -32.55 -36.37 -53.15
CA LEU A 14 -32.27 -36.70 -51.76
C LEU A 14 -32.65 -35.51 -50.92
N LYS A 15 -33.92 -35.57 -50.49
CA LYS A 15 -34.51 -34.88 -49.35
C LYS A 15 -33.43 -34.54 -48.34
N GLY A 16 -33.29 -33.25 -48.08
CA GLY A 16 -32.39 -32.74 -47.06
C GLY A 16 -32.57 -33.52 -45.77
N GLN A 17 -31.54 -34.26 -45.38
CA GLN A 17 -31.29 -34.51 -43.98
C GLN A 17 -30.94 -33.15 -43.37
N ARG A 18 -31.98 -32.40 -43.02
CA ARG A 18 -31.89 -31.43 -41.94
C ARG A 18 -31.49 -32.29 -40.75
N LYS A 19 -30.19 -32.37 -40.45
CA LYS A 19 -29.76 -32.78 -39.13
C LYS A 19 -30.56 -31.88 -38.22
N ALA A 20 -31.47 -32.46 -37.44
CA ALA A 20 -32.13 -31.74 -36.39
C ALA A 20 -30.98 -31.18 -35.57
N VAL A 21 -30.72 -29.89 -35.71
CA VAL A 21 -29.94 -29.16 -34.74
C VAL A 21 -30.85 -29.26 -33.53
N SER A 22 -30.59 -30.27 -32.69
CA SER A 22 -31.17 -30.29 -31.37
C SER A 22 -30.82 -28.92 -30.83
N ASN A 23 -31.84 -28.09 -30.59
CA ASN A 23 -31.67 -26.89 -29.82
C ASN A 23 -31.11 -27.38 -28.49
N ALA A 24 -29.79 -27.44 -28.38
CA ALA A 24 -29.13 -27.35 -27.10
C ALA A 24 -29.53 -25.97 -26.65
N VAL A 25 -30.67 -25.91 -25.95
CA VAL A 25 -30.93 -24.82 -25.03
C VAL A 25 -29.73 -24.92 -24.12
N ALA A 26 -28.72 -24.11 -24.42
CA ALA A 26 -27.68 -23.78 -23.48
C ALA A 26 -28.47 -23.12 -22.36
N VAL A 27 -28.91 -23.95 -21.40
CA VAL A 27 -29.37 -23.49 -20.11
C VAL A 27 -28.23 -22.62 -19.68
N ARG A 28 -28.44 -21.30 -19.70
CA ARG A 28 -27.49 -20.37 -19.14
C ARG A 28 -27.44 -20.77 -17.67
N THR A 29 -26.46 -21.60 -17.33
CA THR A 29 -26.19 -21.95 -15.96
C THR A 29 -26.02 -20.61 -15.26
N TYR A 30 -26.85 -20.37 -14.25
CA TYR A 30 -26.64 -19.22 -13.37
C TYR A 30 -25.17 -19.22 -12.96
N ALA A 31 -24.56 -18.04 -12.86
CA ALA A 31 -23.20 -17.95 -12.34
C ALA A 31 -23.16 -18.73 -11.02
N THR A 32 -22.40 -19.82 -10.98
CA THR A 32 -22.13 -20.51 -9.73
C THR A 32 -21.43 -19.50 -8.82
N GLU A 33 -21.78 -19.48 -7.53
CA GLU A 33 -20.97 -18.74 -6.57
C GLU A 33 -19.52 -19.18 -6.77
N ALA A 34 -18.64 -18.21 -7.02
CA ALA A 34 -17.25 -18.55 -7.22
C ALA A 34 -16.72 -19.10 -5.89
N ASN A 35 -16.24 -20.35 -5.90
CA ASN A 35 -15.64 -20.92 -4.71
C ASN A 35 -14.41 -20.05 -4.37
N PRO A 36 -14.28 -19.52 -3.14
CA PRO A 36 -13.10 -18.76 -2.74
C PRO A 36 -11.78 -19.49 -3.01
N GLU A 37 -11.80 -20.83 -3.03
CA GLU A 37 -10.65 -21.67 -3.36
C GLU A 37 -10.25 -21.63 -4.85
N ASP A 38 -11.18 -21.31 -5.76
CA ASP A 38 -10.93 -21.19 -7.21
C ASP A 38 -10.08 -19.95 -7.56
N TYR A 39 -10.06 -18.94 -6.69
CA TYR A 39 -9.25 -17.73 -6.85
C TYR A 39 -7.83 -17.84 -6.30
N GLY A 40 -7.47 -18.99 -5.71
CA GLY A 40 -6.16 -19.23 -5.13
C GLY A 40 -5.96 -18.53 -3.77
N TYR A 41 -5.05 -19.08 -2.96
CA TYR A 41 -4.66 -18.52 -1.67
C TYR A 41 -4.02 -17.14 -1.87
N TYR A 42 -4.71 -16.08 -1.44
CA TYR A 42 -4.09 -14.75 -1.36
C TYR A 42 -3.13 -14.75 -0.17
N PRO A 43 -1.84 -14.48 -0.38
CA PRO A 43 -0.88 -14.47 0.73
C PRO A 43 -1.27 -13.38 1.72
N ASP A 44 -1.16 -13.68 3.02
CA ASP A 44 -1.30 -12.66 4.07
C ASP A 44 -0.32 -11.51 3.75
N PRO A 45 -0.75 -10.24 3.80
CA PRO A 45 0.14 -9.10 3.69
C PRO A 45 1.45 -9.23 4.48
N LEU A 46 1.45 -9.89 5.65
CA LEU A 46 2.67 -10.13 6.43
C LEU A 46 3.63 -11.18 5.78
N GLU A 47 3.06 -12.20 5.13
CA GLU A 47 3.82 -13.23 4.41
C GLU A 47 4.36 -12.70 3.08
N ALA A 48 3.55 -11.91 2.37
CA ALA A 48 3.91 -11.30 1.09
C ALA A 48 4.91 -10.14 1.23
N ALA A 49 4.85 -9.37 2.31
CA ALA A 49 5.74 -8.24 2.54
C ALA A 49 7.19 -8.67 2.73
N THR A 50 8.11 -7.90 2.16
CA THR A 50 9.55 -8.12 2.30
C THR A 50 10.28 -6.80 2.64
N GLY A 51 11.52 -6.90 3.12
CA GLY A 51 12.35 -5.73 3.40
C GLY A 51 11.79 -4.83 4.51
N ARG A 52 11.73 -3.51 4.24
CA ARG A 52 11.28 -2.49 5.22
C ARG A 52 9.79 -2.60 5.53
N GLU A 53 8.98 -2.95 4.55
CA GLU A 53 7.53 -3.11 4.73
C GLU A 53 7.21 -4.18 5.77
N LYS A 54 7.87 -5.34 5.67
CA LYS A 54 7.72 -6.42 6.66
C LYS A 54 8.13 -5.97 8.07
N LYS A 55 9.25 -5.24 8.19
CA LYS A 55 9.70 -4.70 9.48
C LYS A 55 8.68 -3.75 10.10
N MET A 56 8.12 -2.85 9.28
CA MET A 56 7.08 -1.91 9.72
C MET A 56 5.81 -2.64 10.16
N LEU A 57 5.36 -3.66 9.41
CA LEU A 57 4.20 -4.46 9.76
C LEU A 57 4.39 -5.23 11.07
N LEU A 58 5.56 -5.85 11.25
CA LEU A 58 5.91 -6.56 12.50
C LEU A 58 5.97 -5.60 13.70
N ALA A 59 6.56 -4.42 13.54
CA ALA A 59 6.61 -3.40 14.59
C ALA A 59 5.19 -2.94 14.96
N ARG A 60 4.35 -2.64 13.97
CA ARG A 60 2.95 -2.25 14.19
C ARG A 60 2.15 -3.32 14.91
N LEU A 61 2.35 -4.59 14.56
CA LEU A 61 1.73 -5.74 15.26
C LEU A 61 2.23 -5.89 16.71
N ALA A 62 3.50 -5.58 16.96
CA ALA A 62 4.08 -5.56 18.29
C ALA A 62 3.64 -4.33 19.12
N GLY A 63 2.88 -3.40 18.54
CA GLY A 63 2.50 -2.14 19.17
C GLY A 63 3.64 -1.12 19.22
N ASP A 64 4.69 -1.32 18.43
CA ASP A 64 5.83 -0.43 18.30
C ASP A 64 5.61 0.57 17.17
N ASP A 65 5.64 1.86 17.52
CA ASP A 65 5.31 3.00 16.68
C ASP A 65 6.57 3.76 16.19
N ARG A 66 7.76 3.14 16.29
CA ARG A 66 9.05 3.71 15.84
C ARG A 66 9.08 4.19 14.39
N TYR A 67 8.40 3.48 13.48
CA TYR A 67 8.38 3.81 12.05
C TYR A 67 7.25 4.78 11.66
N GLU A 68 6.37 5.13 12.58
CA GLU A 68 5.22 5.97 12.30
C GLU A 68 5.56 7.46 12.44
N PRO A 69 4.99 8.34 11.59
CA PRO A 69 5.17 9.78 11.72
C PRO A 69 4.45 10.29 12.98
N LYS A 70 5.22 10.53 14.05
CA LYS A 70 4.67 11.06 15.30
C LYS A 70 4.68 12.58 15.34
N VAL A 71 3.55 13.13 15.75
CA VAL A 71 3.46 14.52 16.22
C VAL A 71 3.76 14.52 17.72
N TYR A 72 4.85 15.18 18.11
CA TYR A 72 5.20 15.31 19.52
C TYR A 72 4.50 16.53 20.11
N TYR A 73 3.66 16.31 21.13
CA TYR A 73 3.13 17.41 21.92
C TYR A 73 4.24 18.02 22.77
N ARG A 74 4.30 19.34 22.75
CA ARG A 74 5.22 20.13 23.56
C ARG A 74 4.83 20.04 25.02
N ALA A 75 5.81 19.89 25.91
CA ALA A 75 5.58 19.99 27.35
C ALA A 75 5.06 21.39 27.72
N GLU A 76 4.13 21.48 28.67
CA GLU A 76 3.56 22.76 29.15
C GLU A 76 4.64 23.76 29.59
N HIS A 77 5.69 23.24 30.24
CA HIS A 77 6.85 24.01 30.66
C HIS A 77 8.13 23.25 30.32
N SER A 78 8.92 23.80 29.39
CA SER A 78 10.26 23.29 29.07
C SER A 78 11.33 24.29 29.50
N THR A 79 12.33 23.81 30.23
CA THR A 79 13.49 24.59 30.64
C THR A 79 14.74 24.11 29.91
N LYS A 80 15.86 24.82 30.05
CA LYS A 80 17.14 24.38 29.47
C LYS A 80 17.60 23.03 30.04
N GLU A 81 17.30 22.79 31.32
CA GLU A 81 17.62 21.55 32.05
C GLU A 81 16.65 20.43 31.69
N LYS A 82 15.37 20.76 31.47
CA LYS A 82 14.31 19.83 31.06
C LYS A 82 13.74 20.21 29.68
N PRO A 83 14.50 19.99 28.59
CA PRO A 83 14.05 20.26 27.23
C PRO A 83 13.09 19.18 26.73
N ASN A 84 12.33 19.48 25.68
CA ASN A 84 11.59 18.48 24.91
C ASN A 84 12.57 17.58 24.17
N LEU A 85 12.48 16.28 24.42
CA LEU A 85 13.36 15.28 23.83
C LEU A 85 12.81 14.84 22.48
N VAL A 86 13.65 14.90 21.45
CA VAL A 86 13.28 14.48 20.10
C VAL A 86 14.23 13.37 19.65
N PRO A 87 13.74 12.16 19.34
CA PRO A 87 14.60 11.07 18.90
C PRO A 87 15.26 11.39 17.55
N SER A 88 16.51 11.04 17.35
CA SER A 88 17.20 11.24 16.07
C SER A 88 18.23 10.15 15.83
N HIS A 89 18.23 9.58 14.63
CA HIS A 89 19.30 8.69 14.18
C HIS A 89 20.58 9.47 13.88
N PHE A 90 20.45 10.64 13.26
CA PHE A 90 21.56 11.50 12.88
C PHE A 90 21.99 12.45 14.01
N PRO A 91 23.22 12.98 13.98
CA PRO A 91 23.69 13.92 15.00
C PRO A 91 22.86 15.21 15.07
N ASP A 92 22.29 15.62 13.93
CA ASP A 92 21.45 16.80 13.80
C ASP A 92 20.06 16.41 13.23
N ARG A 93 18.99 17.06 13.69
CA ARG A 93 17.61 16.87 13.21
C ARG A 93 16.91 18.22 13.02
N ILE A 94 16.12 18.35 11.96
CA ILE A 94 15.25 19.50 11.75
C ILE A 94 13.94 19.28 12.51
N VAL A 95 13.52 20.28 13.28
CA VAL A 95 12.25 20.29 14.02
C VAL A 95 11.45 21.52 13.61
N GLY A 96 10.17 21.32 13.32
CA GLY A 96 9.19 22.39 13.15
C GLY A 96 8.39 22.57 14.44
N CYS A 97 8.52 23.73 15.09
CA CYS A 97 7.73 24.08 16.26
C CYS A 97 6.53 24.95 15.84
N MET A 98 5.33 24.47 16.13
CA MET A 98 4.10 25.28 16.08
C MET A 98 4.00 26.05 17.40
N CYS A 99 4.44 27.31 17.39
CA CYS A 99 4.53 28.14 18.59
C CYS A 99 3.15 28.42 19.20
N GLU A 100 2.18 28.69 18.32
CA GLU A 100 0.79 28.95 18.62
C GLU A 100 -0.06 27.87 17.94
N PRO A 101 -1.11 27.36 18.59
CA PRO A 101 -1.94 26.29 18.04
C PRO A 101 -2.75 26.73 16.82
N ASP A 102 -3.12 28.02 16.75
CA ASP A 102 -3.98 28.57 15.70
C ASP A 102 -3.19 29.25 14.57
N SER A 103 -1.86 29.34 14.67
CA SER A 103 -1.04 29.97 13.64
C SER A 103 -0.61 28.97 12.57
N GLY A 104 -0.70 29.38 11.29
CA GLY A 104 -0.19 28.61 10.15
C GLY A 104 1.32 28.70 9.97
N HIS A 105 2.04 29.30 10.93
CA HIS A 105 3.46 29.56 10.85
C HIS A 105 4.25 28.56 11.67
N VAL A 106 5.05 27.74 10.97
CA VAL A 106 5.94 26.76 11.60
C VAL A 106 7.35 27.35 11.68
N ASN A 107 7.92 27.42 12.88
CA ASN A 107 9.31 27.81 13.04
C ASN A 107 10.20 26.56 12.93
N PHE A 108 11.04 26.52 11.90
CA PHE A 108 11.97 25.43 11.65
C PHE A 108 13.35 25.71 12.24
N MET A 109 13.87 24.76 13.00
CA MET A 109 15.19 24.84 13.60
C MET A 109 15.91 23.49 13.56
N THR A 110 17.22 23.54 13.32
CA THR A 110 18.09 22.37 13.48
C THR A 110 18.49 22.21 14.95
N ILE A 111 18.24 21.05 15.52
CA ILE A 111 18.67 20.63 16.87
C ILE A 111 19.81 19.61 16.76
N ARG A 112 20.73 19.62 17.72
CA ARG A 112 21.90 18.72 17.77
C ARG A 112 21.83 17.81 18.99
N LYS A 113 22.42 16.61 18.90
CA LYS A 113 22.60 15.72 20.05
C LYS A 113 23.47 16.38 21.12
N GLY A 114 23.07 16.26 22.38
CA GLY A 114 23.80 16.83 23.53
C GLY A 114 23.45 18.29 23.86
N LEU A 115 23.41 19.19 22.87
CA LEU A 115 23.18 20.63 23.10
C LEU A 115 21.70 21.00 22.93
N PRO A 116 21.00 21.46 24.00
CA PRO A 116 19.62 21.92 23.86
C PRO A 116 19.56 23.27 23.15
N LYS A 117 18.57 23.43 22.28
CA LYS A 117 18.29 24.66 21.51
C LYS A 117 16.94 25.24 21.90
N ARG A 118 16.86 26.56 21.96
CA ARG A 118 15.64 27.32 22.29
C ARG A 118 14.94 27.78 21.01
N CYS A 119 13.62 27.63 20.98
CA CYS A 119 12.73 28.21 19.97
C CYS A 119 12.35 29.65 20.34
N GLU A 120 11.83 30.42 19.39
CA GLU A 120 11.32 31.78 19.63
C GLU A 120 10.18 31.84 20.65
N CYS A 121 9.34 30.78 20.71
CA CYS A 121 8.29 30.65 21.75
C CYS A 121 8.84 30.35 23.16
N GLY A 122 10.15 30.37 23.34
CA GLY A 122 10.81 30.16 24.61
C GLY A 122 11.03 28.70 25.00
N HIS A 123 10.49 27.74 24.26
CA HIS A 123 10.61 26.32 24.58
C HIS A 123 11.95 25.73 24.13
N TRP A 124 12.43 24.75 24.88
CA TRP A 124 13.71 24.09 24.67
C TRP A 124 13.51 22.71 24.07
N PHE A 125 14.41 22.34 23.15
CA PHE A 125 14.41 21.07 22.44
C PHE A 125 15.82 20.48 22.44
N LYS A 126 15.92 19.15 22.55
CA LYS A 126 17.20 18.42 22.53
C LYS A 126 17.03 17.12 21.74
N ALA A 127 17.98 16.85 20.85
CA ALA A 127 18.01 15.57 20.14
C ALA A 127 18.57 14.48 21.07
N ILE A 128 17.91 13.32 21.10
CA ILE A 128 18.37 12.09 21.74
C ILE A 128 18.65 11.03 20.69
N ASP A 129 19.44 10.02 21.04
CA ASP A 129 19.63 8.87 20.18
C ASP A 129 18.33 8.07 20.05
N ALA A 130 17.91 7.84 18.80
CA ALA A 130 16.84 6.90 18.48
C ALA A 130 17.39 5.46 18.50
N ASP A 131 16.50 4.49 18.63
CA ASP A 131 16.86 3.07 18.58
C ASP A 131 17.58 2.75 17.26
N PRO A 132 18.74 2.06 17.28
CA PRO A 132 19.53 1.85 16.07
C PRO A 132 18.82 0.98 15.02
N GLU A 133 17.80 0.21 15.43
CA GLU A 133 17.03 -0.68 14.55
C GLU A 133 15.89 0.02 13.81
N SER A 134 15.50 1.24 14.20
CA SER A 134 14.41 1.99 13.55
C SER A 134 14.82 2.74 12.27
N VAL A 135 15.92 2.31 11.62
CA VAL A 135 16.41 2.83 10.33
C VAL A 135 15.90 1.99 9.15
#